data_AF-A0A1B8HNG5-F1
#
_entry.id   AF-A0A1B8HNG5-F1
#
_cell.length_a   1.000
_cell.length_b   1.000
_cell.length_c   1.000
_cell.angle_alpha   90.00
_cell.angle_beta   90.00
_cell.angle_gamma   90.00
#
_symmetry.space_group_name_H-M   'P 1'
#
loop_
_entity.id
_entity.type
_entity.pdbx_description
1 polymer ?
#
loop_
_entity_poly.entity_id
_entity_poly.type
_entity_poly.pdbx_seq_one_letter_code
_entity_poly.pdbx_strand_id
1 'polypeptide(L)'
;MRINNKKQLPKEFSLSKYDSLCEMSDKDLFRQLYWRSDDLNVISKECSTYGLEFGASYPVNDNFGDPFKINNNIKERSQRNNSDSKLRLSYGDGIRPISRFDLASLTDEKSISGVFEGKDILISYSDAGKLLEDNSDLFWNAMLEPISLLSGAYKGMVLASIDLNDPDELLLDDFNSLIKEWRKELKIKEPDLLSGKWEFIRKRILDYKIIPLIDLMSWAKSNNYSITYEVYAVSLFPDGEKGSLAIPQTILPFLEKILSINSLEKYKREIMSNNLI
;
A
#
# COMPACT_ATOMS: atom_id res chain seq x y z
N MET A 1 -13.55 29.37 0.70
CA MET A 1 -14.01 30.14 -0.49
C MET A 1 -14.33 29.17 -1.61
N ARG A 2 -15.35 29.43 -2.43
CA ARG A 2 -15.67 28.60 -3.60
C ARG A 2 -15.09 29.21 -4.87
N ILE A 3 -14.26 28.45 -5.58
CA ILE A 3 -13.64 28.80 -6.86
C ILE A 3 -14.56 28.31 -7.98
N ASN A 4 -15.24 29.23 -8.65
CA ASN A 4 -16.20 28.93 -9.72
C ASN A 4 -15.82 29.58 -11.07
N ASN A 5 -14.69 30.29 -11.12
CA ASN A 5 -14.13 30.86 -12.34
C ASN A 5 -12.63 30.57 -12.44
N LYS A 6 -12.16 30.17 -13.63
CA LYS A 6 -10.74 29.90 -13.92
C LYS A 6 -9.81 31.07 -13.55
N LYS A 7 -10.27 32.32 -13.64
CA LYS A 7 -9.50 33.51 -13.27
C LYS A 7 -9.18 33.60 -11.76
N GLN A 8 -9.87 32.82 -10.93
CA GLN A 8 -9.63 32.75 -9.49
C GLN A 8 -8.61 31.67 -9.12
N LEU A 9 -8.14 30.88 -10.11
CA LEU A 9 -7.02 29.97 -9.89
C LEU A 9 -5.72 30.75 -9.66
N PRO A 10 -4.77 30.16 -8.92
CA PRO A 10 -3.46 30.76 -8.71
C PRO A 10 -2.76 30.99 -10.05
N LYS A 11 -2.08 32.13 -10.17
CA LYS A 11 -1.35 32.53 -11.39
C LYS A 11 -0.23 31.54 -11.75
N GLU A 12 0.23 30.79 -10.76
CA GLU A 12 1.26 29.76 -10.88
C GLU A 12 0.77 28.57 -11.71
N PHE A 13 -0.54 28.29 -11.73
CA PHE A 13 -1.08 27.17 -12.48
C PHE A 13 -1.03 27.42 -14.00
N SER A 14 -0.29 26.56 -14.69
CA SER A 14 -0.24 26.53 -16.15
C SER A 14 -0.06 25.09 -16.62
N LEU A 15 -0.93 24.63 -17.53
CA LEU A 15 -0.86 23.28 -18.08
C LEU A 15 0.47 22.99 -18.78
N SER A 16 1.07 23.98 -19.43
CA SER A 16 2.35 23.83 -20.13
C SER A 16 3.50 23.36 -19.22
N LYS A 17 3.41 23.62 -17.90
CA LYS A 17 4.40 23.13 -16.93
C LYS A 17 4.36 21.60 -16.76
N TYR A 18 3.33 20.94 -17.27
CA TYR A 18 3.09 19.51 -17.14
C TYR A 18 3.33 18.75 -18.45
N ASP A 19 3.69 19.43 -19.54
CA ASP A 19 3.79 18.82 -20.87
C ASP A 19 4.86 17.71 -20.93
N SER A 20 6.00 17.90 -20.25
CA SER A 20 7.09 16.93 -20.22
C SER A 20 6.79 15.66 -19.40
N LEU A 21 5.65 15.57 -18.70
CA LEU A 21 5.25 14.35 -18.00
C LEU A 21 5.12 13.14 -18.95
N CYS A 22 4.73 13.37 -20.22
CA CYS A 22 4.56 12.29 -21.18
C CYS A 22 5.91 11.65 -21.59
N GLU A 23 6.99 12.43 -21.53
CA GLU A 23 8.36 12.03 -21.90
C GLU A 23 9.12 11.33 -20.78
N MET A 24 8.61 11.40 -19.54
CA MET A 24 9.25 10.81 -18.37
C MET A 24 9.38 9.29 -18.46
N SER A 25 10.42 8.72 -17.85
CA SER A 25 10.46 7.27 -17.64
C SER A 25 9.29 6.79 -16.77
N ASP A 26 9.03 5.48 -16.74
CA ASP A 26 8.03 4.90 -15.84
C ASP A 26 8.34 5.18 -14.37
N LYS A 27 9.63 5.12 -14.00
CA LYS A 27 10.06 5.44 -12.65
C LYS A 27 9.83 6.91 -12.31
N ASP A 28 10.14 7.82 -13.23
CA ASP A 28 10.00 9.25 -12.96
C ASP A 28 8.53 9.69 -12.90
N LEU A 29 7.68 9.20 -13.80
CA LEU A 29 6.24 9.46 -13.73
C LEU A 29 5.63 8.87 -12.45
N PHE A 30 6.05 7.67 -12.05
CA PHE A 30 5.59 7.08 -10.79
C PHE A 30 6.05 7.90 -9.58
N ARG A 31 7.28 8.43 -9.57
CA ARG A 31 7.76 9.33 -8.51
C ARG A 31 6.89 10.59 -8.40
N GLN A 32 6.55 11.21 -9.53
CA GLN A 32 5.66 12.39 -9.55
C GLN A 32 4.30 12.09 -8.90
N LEU A 33 3.75 10.90 -9.15
CA LEU A 33 2.50 10.43 -8.55
C LEU A 33 2.67 10.12 -7.05
N TYR A 34 3.74 9.39 -6.70
CA TYR A 34 4.00 8.90 -5.35
C TYR A 34 4.21 10.05 -4.36
N TRP A 35 5.08 11.01 -4.67
CA TRP A 35 5.32 12.14 -3.78
C TRP A 35 4.06 13.00 -3.56
N ARG A 36 3.33 13.25 -4.63
CA ARG A 36 2.08 14.02 -4.57
C ARG A 36 0.93 13.33 -3.85
N SER A 37 0.99 12.00 -3.73
CA SER A 37 0.00 11.24 -2.96
C SER A 37 -0.01 11.66 -1.49
N ASP A 38 1.17 11.94 -0.93
CA ASP A 38 1.30 12.42 0.44
C ASP A 38 1.06 13.92 0.55
N ASP A 39 1.58 14.72 -0.38
CA ASP A 39 1.38 16.17 -0.39
C ASP A 39 -0.12 16.55 -0.46
N LEU A 40 -0.96 15.73 -1.10
CA LEU A 40 -2.41 15.91 -1.10
C LEU A 40 -3.01 15.80 0.33
N ASN A 41 -2.33 15.12 1.24
CA ASN A 41 -2.72 14.98 2.64
C ASN A 41 -2.08 16.03 3.56
N VAL A 42 -0.97 16.65 3.16
CA VAL A 42 -0.30 17.72 3.90
C VAL A 42 -0.99 19.07 3.65
N ILE A 43 -1.29 19.79 4.73
CA ILE A 43 -1.86 21.14 4.67
C ILE A 43 -0.75 22.15 4.98
N SER A 44 -0.29 22.89 3.97
CA SER A 44 0.70 23.96 4.15
C SER A 44 0.28 25.20 3.38
N LYS A 45 -0.08 26.27 4.09
CA LYS A 45 -0.44 27.55 3.46
C LYS A 45 0.76 28.21 2.78
N GLU A 46 1.93 28.12 3.40
CA GLU A 46 3.17 28.74 2.92
C GLU A 46 3.64 28.13 1.60
N CYS A 47 3.47 26.81 1.42
CA CYS A 47 3.89 26.09 0.21
C CYS A 47 2.69 25.67 -0.66
N SER A 48 1.52 26.30 -0.49
CA SER A 48 0.28 25.83 -1.12
C SER A 48 0.28 25.87 -2.66
N THR A 49 1.15 26.68 -3.27
CA THR A 49 1.32 26.80 -4.72
C THR A 49 2.47 25.98 -5.27
N TYR A 50 3.26 25.29 -4.43
CA TYR A 50 4.51 24.66 -4.82
C TYR A 50 4.33 23.66 -5.99
N GLY A 51 3.35 22.77 -5.95
CA GLY A 51 3.05 21.86 -7.08
C GLY A 51 2.77 22.57 -8.39
N LEU A 52 2.03 23.67 -8.31
CA LEU A 52 1.65 24.49 -9.45
C LEU A 52 2.83 25.29 -10.00
N GLU A 53 3.77 25.67 -9.15
CA GLU A 53 4.99 26.39 -9.53
C GLU A 53 5.91 25.52 -10.37
N PHE A 54 6.16 24.28 -9.92
CA PHE A 54 7.14 23.38 -10.52
C PHE A 54 6.58 22.42 -11.58
N GLY A 55 5.29 22.07 -11.52
CA GLY A 55 4.66 21.16 -12.48
C GLY A 55 5.42 19.84 -12.64
N ALA A 56 5.81 19.48 -13.86
CA ALA A 56 6.61 18.29 -14.15
C ALA A 56 8.02 18.32 -13.54
N SER A 57 8.54 19.51 -13.21
CA SER A 57 9.87 19.64 -12.62
C SER A 57 9.89 19.39 -11.13
N TYR A 58 8.78 19.04 -10.48
CA TYR A 58 8.59 18.93 -9.02
C TYR A 58 9.67 18.10 -8.31
N PRO A 59 10.53 18.74 -7.49
CA PRO A 59 11.49 18.03 -6.66
C PRO A 59 11.60 18.65 -5.25
N VAL A 60 11.01 18.03 -4.25
CA VAL A 60 11.30 18.37 -2.84
C VAL A 60 12.29 17.35 -2.30
N ASN A 61 13.26 17.81 -1.51
CA ASN A 61 14.07 16.96 -0.64
C ASN A 61 13.15 15.97 0.09
N ASP A 62 13.28 14.73 -0.31
CA ASP A 62 12.24 13.73 -0.20
C ASP A 62 12.08 13.28 1.26
N ASN A 63 11.10 13.84 1.97
CA ASN A 63 10.73 13.36 3.31
C ASN A 63 10.34 11.86 3.29
N PHE A 64 9.98 11.30 2.12
CA PHE A 64 9.59 9.89 1.95
C PHE A 64 10.68 8.98 1.39
N GLY A 65 11.73 9.56 0.81
CA GLY A 65 12.73 8.84 0.04
C GLY A 65 12.18 8.29 -1.28
N ASP A 66 13.09 8.07 -2.23
CA ASP A 66 12.73 7.61 -3.58
C ASP A 66 12.02 6.24 -3.46
N PRO A 67 10.78 6.08 -3.98
CA PRO A 67 10.01 4.83 -3.86
C PRO A 67 10.72 3.63 -4.48
N PHE A 68 11.70 3.85 -5.36
CA PHE A 68 12.53 2.82 -5.96
C PHE A 68 13.93 2.69 -5.32
N LYS A 69 14.33 3.64 -4.47
CA LYS A 69 15.48 3.39 -3.59
C LYS A 69 15.01 2.36 -2.58
N ILE A 70 15.60 1.18 -2.64
CA ILE A 70 15.50 0.20 -1.56
C ILE A 70 15.83 0.98 -0.31
N ASN A 71 14.86 1.06 0.61
CA ASN A 71 15.06 1.67 1.89
C ASN A 71 16.14 0.82 2.56
N ASN A 72 17.37 1.28 2.41
CA ASN A 72 18.53 0.52 2.79
C ASN A 72 18.42 0.20 4.27
N ASN A 73 17.60 0.88 5.07
CA ASN A 73 17.28 0.55 6.45
C ASN A 73 16.99 -0.93 6.76
N ILE A 74 16.42 -1.74 5.86
CA ILE A 74 16.32 -3.22 6.09
C ILE A 74 17.69 -3.91 5.82
N LYS A 75 18.44 -3.47 4.81
CA LYS A 75 19.84 -3.85 4.56
C LYS A 75 20.87 -3.19 5.50
N GLU A 76 20.55 -2.09 6.17
CA GLU A 76 21.42 -1.21 6.96
C GLU A 76 21.23 -1.46 8.45
N ARG A 77 20.04 -1.90 8.91
CA ARG A 77 19.96 -2.63 10.19
C ARG A 77 20.71 -3.96 10.13
N SER A 78 20.90 -4.53 8.94
CA SER A 78 21.80 -5.68 8.76
C SER A 78 23.27 -5.30 8.55
N GLN A 79 23.59 -4.12 7.99
CA GLN A 79 24.98 -3.67 7.75
C GLN A 79 25.59 -2.78 8.85
N ARG A 80 24.82 -2.18 9.76
CA ARG A 80 25.38 -1.38 10.88
C ARG A 80 26.08 -2.20 11.97
N ASN A 81 25.99 -3.54 11.91
CA ASN A 81 26.81 -4.42 12.71
C ASN A 81 27.77 -5.15 11.78
N ASN A 82 29.01 -4.68 11.72
CA ASN A 82 30.17 -5.30 11.08
C ASN A 82 30.60 -6.62 11.79
N SER A 83 29.66 -7.51 12.09
CA SER A 83 29.94 -8.80 12.72
C SER A 83 28.94 -9.85 12.26
N ASP A 84 29.47 -10.82 11.53
CA ASP A 84 28.91 -12.15 11.23
C ASP A 84 27.63 -12.23 10.39
N SER A 85 27.62 -13.24 9.53
CA SER A 85 26.49 -13.64 8.68
C SER A 85 25.24 -13.89 9.53
N LYS A 86 24.41 -12.87 9.72
CA LYS A 86 23.11 -13.01 10.39
C LYS A 86 22.29 -14.07 9.65
N LEU A 87 21.92 -15.14 10.35
CA LEU A 87 21.04 -16.20 9.84
C LEU A 87 19.71 -15.57 9.42
N ARG A 88 19.34 -15.70 8.14
CA ARG A 88 18.12 -15.13 7.58
C ARG A 88 17.60 -15.93 6.38
N LEU A 89 16.29 -15.94 6.21
CA LEU A 89 15.63 -16.30 4.96
C LEU A 89 15.12 -15.02 4.29
N SER A 90 14.98 -15.06 2.96
CA SER A 90 14.37 -13.97 2.18
C SER A 90 12.87 -13.84 2.52
N TYR A 91 12.35 -12.63 2.48
CA TYR A 91 10.93 -12.34 2.74
C TYR A 91 10.46 -11.10 1.96
N GLY A 92 9.15 -10.96 1.79
CA GLY A 92 8.50 -9.78 1.20
C GLY A 92 7.57 -9.07 2.19
N ASP A 93 6.92 -7.99 1.76
CA ASP A 93 6.12 -7.14 2.67
C ASP A 93 4.90 -7.85 3.27
N GLY A 94 4.41 -8.91 2.62
CA GLY A 94 3.25 -9.69 3.08
C GLY A 94 3.54 -11.15 3.41
N ILE A 95 4.76 -11.64 3.20
CA ILE A 95 5.16 -13.03 3.44
C ILE A 95 6.52 -13.01 4.11
N ARG A 96 6.57 -13.47 5.37
CA ARG A 96 7.80 -13.54 6.15
C ARG A 96 7.89 -14.84 6.95
N PRO A 97 9.09 -15.40 7.13
CA PRO A 97 9.30 -16.52 8.05
C PRO A 97 8.88 -16.14 9.47
N ILE A 98 8.36 -17.11 10.22
CA ILE A 98 8.14 -16.96 11.66
C ILE A 98 9.50 -16.73 12.32
N SER A 99 9.61 -15.61 13.05
CA SER A 99 10.81 -15.24 13.78
C SER A 99 10.70 -15.62 15.26
N ARG A 100 11.84 -15.60 15.96
CA ARG A 100 11.84 -15.74 17.42
C ARG A 100 11.03 -14.64 18.11
N PHE A 101 10.95 -13.45 17.51
CA PHE A 101 10.13 -12.37 18.03
C PHE A 101 8.64 -12.70 17.92
N ASP A 102 8.23 -13.32 16.82
CA ASP A 102 6.85 -13.75 16.63
C ASP A 102 6.44 -14.81 17.68
N LEU A 103 7.35 -15.73 18.02
CA LEU A 103 7.11 -16.71 19.10
C LEU A 103 7.15 -16.07 20.50
N ALA A 104 8.06 -15.13 20.73
CA ALA A 104 8.18 -14.44 22.02
C ALA A 104 6.92 -13.63 22.35
N SER A 105 6.29 -13.01 21.34
CA SER A 105 5.05 -12.24 21.56
C SER A 105 3.88 -13.12 22.02
N LEU A 106 3.93 -14.43 21.76
CA LEU A 106 2.91 -15.41 22.18
C LEU A 106 3.13 -15.95 23.59
N THR A 107 4.29 -15.73 24.21
CA THR A 107 4.69 -16.42 25.45
C THR A 107 3.79 -16.11 26.64
N ASP A 108 3.25 -14.90 26.71
CA ASP A 108 2.31 -14.46 27.76
C ASP A 108 0.94 -14.04 27.20
N GLU A 109 0.69 -14.32 25.91
CA GLU A 109 -0.56 -13.95 25.28
C GLU A 109 -1.65 -14.97 25.64
N LYS A 110 -2.78 -14.45 26.13
CA LYS A 110 -3.97 -15.26 26.40
C LYS A 110 -4.79 -15.41 25.14
N SER A 111 -5.31 -16.61 24.91
CA SER A 111 -6.18 -16.88 23.79
C SER A 111 -7.45 -16.05 23.89
N ILE A 112 -7.81 -15.37 22.80
CA ILE A 112 -9.05 -14.60 22.70
C ILE A 112 -10.25 -15.43 22.23
N SER A 113 -10.02 -16.69 21.85
CA SER A 113 -11.05 -17.61 21.36
C SER A 113 -10.63 -19.08 21.54
N GLY A 114 -11.42 -20.02 21.02
CA GLY A 114 -11.09 -21.44 21.06
C GLY A 114 -11.40 -22.11 22.41
N VAL A 115 -11.07 -23.41 22.50
CA VAL A 115 -11.36 -24.24 23.68
C VAL A 115 -10.64 -23.75 24.94
N PHE A 116 -9.53 -23.03 24.75
CA PHE A 116 -8.68 -22.47 25.81
C PHE A 116 -8.78 -20.93 25.89
N GLU A 117 -9.91 -20.34 25.50
CA GLU A 117 -10.17 -18.90 25.69
C GLU A 117 -9.82 -18.45 27.13
N GLY A 118 -9.04 -17.36 27.23
CA GLY A 118 -8.54 -16.80 28.48
C GLY A 118 -7.30 -17.50 29.08
N LYS A 119 -6.84 -18.62 28.51
CA LYS A 119 -5.60 -19.31 28.91
C LYS A 119 -4.44 -18.96 27.98
N ASP A 120 -3.22 -19.30 28.38
CA ASP A 120 -2.03 -19.06 27.54
C ASP A 120 -2.14 -19.79 26.21
N ILE A 121 -1.75 -19.10 25.13
CA ILE A 121 -1.70 -19.68 23.78
C ILE A 121 -0.61 -20.77 23.73
N LEU A 122 0.56 -20.49 24.30
CA LEU A 122 1.65 -21.47 24.35
C LEU A 122 1.46 -22.40 25.56
N ILE A 123 1.24 -23.68 25.28
CA ILE A 123 1.14 -24.73 26.30
C ILE A 123 2.53 -25.36 26.48
N SER A 124 3.00 -25.45 27.73
CA SER A 124 4.26 -26.12 28.03
C SER A 124 4.18 -27.61 27.67
N TYR A 125 5.30 -28.22 27.30
CA TYR A 125 5.33 -29.64 26.95
C TYR A 125 4.82 -30.54 28.10
N SER A 126 5.13 -30.18 29.35
CA SER A 126 4.65 -30.92 30.52
C SER A 126 3.14 -30.81 30.70
N ASP A 127 2.55 -29.63 30.46
CA ASP A 127 1.11 -29.44 30.63
C ASP A 127 0.33 -30.06 29.45
N ALA A 128 0.92 -30.03 28.25
CA ALA A 128 0.39 -30.74 27.09
C ALA A 128 0.38 -32.27 27.33
N GLY A 129 1.43 -32.83 27.94
CA GLY A 129 1.50 -34.25 28.31
C GLY A 129 0.41 -34.65 29.31
N LYS A 130 0.21 -33.86 30.37
CA LYS A 130 -0.89 -34.09 31.33
C LYS A 130 -2.25 -34.00 30.68
N LEU A 131 -2.45 -33.00 29.81
CA LEU A 131 -3.72 -32.82 29.10
C LEU A 131 -4.05 -34.03 28.22
N LEU A 132 -3.06 -34.62 27.55
CA LEU A 132 -3.24 -35.82 26.74
C LEU A 132 -3.65 -37.03 27.59
N GLU A 133 -3.03 -37.21 28.76
CA GLU A 133 -3.36 -38.29 29.70
C GLU A 133 -4.76 -38.11 30.30
N ASP A 134 -5.12 -36.89 30.69
CA ASP A 134 -6.39 -36.57 31.36
C ASP A 134 -7.58 -36.53 30.38
N ASN A 135 -7.39 -35.94 29.19
CA ASN A 135 -8.44 -35.74 28.21
C ASN A 135 -7.87 -35.59 26.79
N SER A 136 -7.65 -36.73 26.12
CA SER A 136 -7.11 -36.78 24.76
C SER A 136 -7.91 -35.97 23.73
N ASP A 137 -9.25 -35.92 23.82
CA ASP A 137 -10.07 -35.16 22.87
C ASP A 137 -9.85 -33.66 23.04
N LEU A 138 -9.80 -33.19 24.29
CA LEU A 138 -9.50 -31.79 24.59
C LEU A 138 -8.06 -31.43 24.20
N PHE A 139 -7.11 -32.36 24.36
CA PHE A 139 -5.74 -32.18 23.88
C PHE A 139 -5.72 -31.91 22.37
N TRP A 140 -6.33 -32.78 21.55
CA TRP A 140 -6.30 -32.61 20.09
C TRP A 140 -7.05 -31.36 19.65
N ASN A 141 -8.19 -31.05 20.27
CA ASN A 141 -8.92 -29.83 19.99
C ASN A 141 -8.07 -28.58 20.29
N ALA A 142 -7.36 -28.54 21.42
CA ALA A 142 -6.53 -27.39 21.78
C ALA A 142 -5.27 -27.29 20.91
N MET A 143 -4.58 -28.40 20.65
CA MET A 143 -3.30 -28.41 19.95
C MET A 143 -3.41 -28.18 18.44
N LEU A 144 -4.59 -28.38 17.85
CA LEU A 144 -4.85 -28.17 16.42
C LEU A 144 -5.46 -26.79 16.11
N GLU A 145 -5.71 -25.95 17.13
CA GLU A 145 -6.23 -24.61 16.92
C GLU A 145 -5.21 -23.71 16.21
N PRO A 146 -5.61 -22.99 15.15
CA PRO A 146 -4.70 -22.10 14.44
C PRO A 146 -4.43 -20.85 15.29
N ILE A 147 -3.15 -20.60 15.58
CA ILE A 147 -2.68 -19.46 16.39
C ILE A 147 -3.25 -18.12 15.92
N SER A 148 -3.44 -17.96 14.61
CA SER A 148 -4.02 -16.77 13.99
C SER A 148 -5.45 -16.44 14.43
N LEU A 149 -6.21 -17.42 14.95
CA LEU A 149 -7.53 -17.20 15.55
C LEU A 149 -7.47 -16.98 17.07
N LEU A 150 -6.37 -17.39 17.71
CA LEU A 150 -6.19 -17.33 19.15
C LEU A 150 -5.54 -16.01 19.61
N SER A 151 -4.67 -15.44 18.77
CA SER A 151 -3.87 -14.25 19.11
C SER A 151 -4.50 -12.96 18.58
N GLY A 152 -4.61 -11.95 19.46
CA GLY A 152 -4.96 -10.59 19.07
C GLY A 152 -3.82 -9.90 18.32
N ALA A 153 -2.57 -10.25 18.63
CA ALA A 153 -1.38 -9.68 17.97
C ALA A 153 -1.28 -10.04 16.48
N TYR A 154 -1.82 -11.20 16.08
CA TYR A 154 -1.82 -11.68 14.69
C TYR A 154 -3.13 -11.44 13.94
N LYS A 155 -3.97 -10.52 14.42
CA LYS A 155 -5.22 -10.17 13.73
C LYS A 155 -4.95 -9.79 12.28
N GLY A 156 -5.52 -10.55 11.35
CA GLY A 156 -5.36 -10.33 9.91
C GLY A 156 -4.17 -11.06 9.27
N MET A 157 -3.44 -11.88 10.03
CA MET A 157 -2.28 -12.64 9.58
C MET A 157 -2.48 -14.13 9.76
N VAL A 158 -1.96 -14.94 8.82
CA VAL A 158 -1.91 -16.40 8.94
C VAL A 158 -0.48 -16.83 9.27
N LEU A 159 -0.30 -17.54 10.39
CA LEU A 159 0.94 -18.25 10.68
C LEU A 159 0.83 -19.63 10.02
N ALA A 160 1.59 -19.84 8.95
CA ALA A 160 1.57 -21.07 8.17
C ALA A 160 2.96 -21.71 8.09
N SER A 161 2.97 -23.03 8.02
CA SER A 161 4.14 -23.81 7.60
C SER A 161 4.04 -24.07 6.10
N ILE A 162 5.17 -23.96 5.39
CA ILE A 162 5.26 -24.21 3.96
C ILE A 162 6.30 -25.31 3.77
N ASP A 163 5.92 -26.44 3.19
CA ASP A 163 6.83 -27.53 2.86
C ASP A 163 7.40 -27.34 1.45
N LEU A 164 8.70 -27.06 1.36
CA LEU A 164 9.38 -26.85 0.08
C LEU A 164 9.78 -28.15 -0.63
N ASN A 165 9.40 -29.31 -0.08
CA ASN A 165 9.51 -30.58 -0.81
C ASN A 165 8.39 -30.73 -1.86
N ASP A 166 7.31 -29.96 -1.73
CA ASP A 166 6.23 -29.95 -2.71
C ASP A 166 6.61 -29.12 -3.96
N PRO A 167 6.14 -29.51 -5.17
CA PRO A 167 6.34 -28.74 -6.39
C PRO A 167 5.77 -27.33 -6.32
N ASP A 168 6.49 -26.36 -6.89
CA ASP A 168 6.09 -24.95 -6.96
C ASP A 168 4.66 -24.72 -7.48
N GLU A 169 4.24 -25.47 -8.51
CA GLU A 169 2.90 -25.34 -9.10
C GLU A 169 1.79 -25.69 -8.11
N LEU A 170 1.97 -26.76 -7.32
CA LEU A 170 1.00 -27.17 -6.30
C LEU A 170 0.96 -26.16 -5.15
N LEU A 171 2.13 -25.69 -4.70
CA LEU A 171 2.21 -24.65 -3.66
C LEU A 171 1.51 -23.36 -4.10
N LEU A 172 1.66 -22.95 -5.36
CA LEU A 172 1.02 -21.75 -5.90
C LEU A 172 -0.50 -21.91 -6.02
N ASP A 173 -0.98 -23.07 -6.44
CA ASP A 173 -2.42 -23.38 -6.54
C ASP A 173 -3.08 -23.39 -5.15
N ASP A 174 -2.44 -24.05 -4.18
CA ASP A 174 -2.88 -24.05 -2.78
C ASP A 174 -2.88 -22.63 -2.23
N PHE A 175 -1.82 -21.86 -2.45
CA PHE A 175 -1.75 -20.49 -1.93
C PHE A 175 -2.82 -19.57 -2.55
N ASN A 176 -3.11 -19.70 -3.84
CA ASN A 176 -4.13 -18.92 -4.54
C ASN A 176 -5.56 -19.26 -4.07
N SER A 177 -5.81 -20.52 -3.70
CA SER A 177 -7.09 -20.94 -3.13
C SER A 177 -7.21 -20.55 -1.66
N LEU A 178 -6.21 -20.88 -0.83
CA LEU A 178 -6.20 -20.67 0.62
C LEU A 178 -6.26 -19.19 1.00
N ILE A 179 -5.57 -18.28 0.31
CA ILE A 179 -5.64 -16.84 0.63
C ILE A 179 -7.07 -16.32 0.58
N LYS A 180 -7.89 -16.81 -0.36
CA LYS A 180 -9.29 -16.37 -0.51
C LYS A 180 -10.14 -16.89 0.64
N GLU A 181 -9.94 -18.14 1.03
CA GLU A 181 -10.66 -18.75 2.16
C GLU A 181 -10.23 -18.12 3.49
N TRP A 182 -8.92 -17.99 3.75
CA TRP A 182 -8.41 -17.34 4.96
C TRP A 182 -8.92 -15.91 5.14
N ARG A 183 -9.06 -15.14 4.05
CA ARG A 183 -9.68 -13.80 4.13
C ARG A 183 -11.13 -13.87 4.58
N LYS A 184 -11.92 -14.84 4.08
CA LYS A 184 -13.31 -15.02 4.50
C LYS A 184 -13.38 -15.44 5.97
N GLU A 185 -12.58 -16.42 6.37
CA GLU A 185 -12.52 -16.98 7.72
C GLU A 185 -12.10 -15.92 8.75
N LEU A 186 -11.07 -15.14 8.44
CA LEU A 186 -10.58 -14.03 9.27
C LEU A 186 -11.41 -12.74 9.12
N LYS A 187 -12.45 -12.75 8.26
CA LYS A 187 -13.30 -11.60 7.95
C LYS A 187 -12.52 -10.37 7.49
N ILE A 188 -11.47 -10.58 6.71
CA ILE A 188 -10.62 -9.55 6.11
C ILE A 188 -11.20 -9.18 4.75
N LYS A 189 -11.49 -7.89 4.54
CA LYS A 189 -11.88 -7.39 3.22
C LYS A 189 -10.70 -7.53 2.26
N GLU A 190 -10.98 -8.03 1.06
CA GLU A 190 -9.98 -8.03 -0.01
C GLU A 190 -9.46 -6.60 -0.26
N PRO A 191 -8.13 -6.39 -0.32
CA PRO A 191 -7.57 -5.07 -0.57
C PRO A 191 -8.06 -4.52 -1.92
N ASP A 192 -8.65 -3.33 -1.88
CA ASP A 192 -9.05 -2.63 -3.09
C ASP A 192 -7.80 -2.30 -3.93
N LEU A 193 -7.78 -2.81 -5.16
CA LEU A 193 -6.66 -2.68 -6.11
C LEU A 193 -7.19 -2.14 -7.43
N LEU A 194 -6.53 -1.12 -7.98
CA LEU A 194 -6.83 -0.72 -9.35
C LEU A 194 -6.40 -1.84 -10.31
N SER A 195 -7.29 -2.27 -11.19
CA SER A 195 -7.01 -3.30 -12.20
C SER A 195 -6.28 -2.71 -13.42
N GLY A 196 -5.55 -3.58 -14.13
CA GLY A 196 -4.77 -3.21 -15.33
C GLY A 196 -3.25 -3.21 -15.11
N LYS A 197 -2.49 -3.25 -16.22
CA LYS A 197 -1.03 -3.13 -16.24
C LYS A 197 -0.59 -1.66 -16.19
N TRP A 198 0.61 -1.40 -15.69
CA TRP A 198 1.19 -0.06 -15.56
C TRP A 198 1.12 0.74 -16.87
N GLU A 199 1.41 0.14 -18.03
CA GLU A 199 1.34 0.81 -19.33
C GLU A 199 -0.02 1.51 -19.58
N PHE A 200 -1.12 0.82 -19.30
CA PHE A 200 -2.47 1.38 -19.43
C PHE A 200 -2.76 2.45 -18.37
N ILE A 201 -2.25 2.25 -17.15
CA ILE A 201 -2.43 3.16 -16.03
C ILE A 201 -1.67 4.45 -16.23
N ARG A 202 -0.42 4.37 -16.69
CA ARG A 202 0.40 5.49 -17.17
C ARG A 202 -0.37 6.32 -18.19
N LYS A 203 -0.93 5.69 -19.22
CA LYS A 203 -1.72 6.39 -20.22
C LYS A 203 -2.90 7.13 -19.58
N ARG A 204 -3.63 6.49 -18.66
CA ARG A 204 -4.74 7.13 -17.94
C ARG A 204 -4.29 8.28 -17.03
N ILE A 205 -3.14 8.17 -16.36
CA ILE A 205 -2.55 9.25 -15.55
C ILE A 205 -2.35 10.51 -16.40
N LEU A 206 -1.82 10.33 -17.62
CA LEU A 206 -1.59 11.42 -18.58
C LEU A 206 -2.91 11.93 -19.18
N ASP A 207 -3.76 11.04 -19.70
CA ASP A 207 -5.03 11.38 -20.36
C ASP A 207 -6.01 12.08 -19.41
N TYR A 208 -5.98 11.73 -18.11
CA TYR A 208 -6.85 12.32 -17.10
C TYR A 208 -6.21 13.50 -16.37
N LYS A 209 -4.99 13.89 -16.77
CA LYS A 209 -4.26 15.02 -16.19
C LYS A 209 -4.17 14.92 -14.66
N ILE A 210 -3.82 13.73 -14.18
CA ILE A 210 -3.85 13.38 -12.75
C ILE A 210 -2.88 14.23 -11.92
N ILE A 211 -1.66 14.43 -12.40
CA ILE A 211 -0.65 15.24 -11.69
C ILE A 211 -1.11 16.70 -11.51
N PRO A 212 -1.50 17.45 -12.57
CA PRO A 212 -2.00 18.81 -12.38
C PRO A 212 -3.33 18.87 -11.60
N LEU A 213 -4.18 17.83 -11.67
CA LEU A 213 -5.37 17.73 -10.82
C LEU A 213 -4.99 17.65 -9.35
N ILE A 214 -4.01 16.80 -8.98
CA ILE A 214 -3.54 16.69 -7.60
C ILE A 214 -3.02 18.05 -7.13
N ASP A 215 -2.19 18.74 -7.91
CA ASP A 215 -1.64 20.04 -7.51
C ASP A 215 -2.75 21.09 -7.27
N LEU A 216 -3.78 21.13 -8.10
CA LEU A 216 -4.94 22.00 -7.90
C LEU A 216 -5.73 21.64 -6.63
N MET A 217 -5.92 20.34 -6.38
CA MET A 217 -6.60 19.85 -5.18
C MET A 217 -5.80 20.17 -3.91
N SER A 218 -4.48 19.97 -3.92
CA SER A 218 -3.57 20.29 -2.81
C SER A 218 -3.56 21.79 -2.50
N TRP A 219 -3.52 22.64 -3.53
CA TRP A 219 -3.64 24.09 -3.37
C TRP A 219 -4.98 24.48 -2.74
N ALA A 220 -6.09 23.96 -3.28
CA ALA A 220 -7.43 24.26 -2.79
C ALA A 220 -7.59 23.82 -1.33
N LYS A 221 -7.17 22.60 -1.01
CA LYS A 221 -7.21 22.04 0.35
C LYS A 221 -6.37 22.87 1.33
N SER A 222 -5.13 23.22 0.97
CA SER A 222 -4.25 24.02 1.82
C SER A 222 -4.80 25.42 2.13
N ASN A 223 -5.61 25.97 1.23
CA ASN A 223 -6.25 27.27 1.40
C ASN A 223 -7.70 27.20 1.92
N ASN A 224 -8.21 26.01 2.23
CA ASN A 224 -9.61 25.77 2.60
C ASN A 224 -10.61 26.30 1.55
N TYR A 225 -10.29 26.05 0.29
CA TYR A 225 -11.07 26.39 -0.89
C TYR A 225 -11.71 25.13 -1.50
N SER A 226 -12.81 25.32 -2.22
CA SER A 226 -13.42 24.28 -3.05
C SER A 226 -13.47 24.73 -4.50
N ILE A 227 -12.94 23.92 -5.41
CA ILE A 227 -12.98 24.18 -6.86
C ILE A 227 -14.17 23.43 -7.45
N THR A 228 -14.98 24.10 -8.29
CA THR A 228 -16.09 23.43 -8.96
C THR A 228 -15.61 22.53 -10.09
N TYR A 229 -16.40 21.52 -10.45
CA TYR A 229 -16.07 20.60 -11.54
C TYR A 229 -15.97 21.29 -12.89
N GLU A 230 -16.72 22.37 -13.11
CA GLU A 230 -16.59 23.21 -14.30
C GLU A 230 -15.22 23.85 -14.38
N VAL A 231 -14.72 24.40 -13.25
CA VAL A 231 -13.38 25.00 -13.19
C VAL A 231 -12.31 23.93 -13.41
N TYR A 232 -12.42 22.74 -12.80
CA TYR A 232 -11.51 21.65 -13.08
C TYR A 232 -11.50 21.27 -14.57
N ALA A 233 -12.68 21.11 -15.17
CA ALA A 233 -12.79 20.72 -16.58
C ALA A 233 -12.13 21.74 -17.51
N VAL A 234 -12.48 23.03 -17.43
CA VAL A 234 -11.91 24.07 -18.32
C VAL A 234 -10.44 24.41 -18.01
N SER A 235 -9.93 23.97 -16.87
CA SER A 235 -8.53 24.20 -16.46
C SER A 235 -7.62 23.04 -16.83
N LEU A 236 -8.13 21.81 -16.81
CA LEU A 236 -7.38 20.60 -17.18
C LEU A 236 -7.56 20.21 -18.65
N PHE A 237 -8.70 20.55 -19.25
CA PHE A 237 -9.12 20.18 -20.61
C PHE A 237 -9.61 21.45 -21.34
N PRO A 238 -8.69 22.38 -21.66
CA PRO A 238 -9.04 23.68 -22.23
C PRO A 238 -9.69 23.58 -23.62
N ASP A 239 -9.45 22.48 -24.34
CA ASP A 239 -9.99 22.23 -25.68
C ASP A 239 -11.31 21.43 -25.62
N GLY A 240 -11.83 21.16 -24.43
CA GLY A 240 -13.10 20.47 -24.22
C GLY A 240 -13.01 18.96 -24.33
N GLU A 241 -11.83 18.37 -24.18
CA GLU A 241 -11.60 16.92 -24.29
C GLU A 241 -12.40 16.13 -23.25
N LYS A 242 -12.72 16.75 -22.11
CA LYS A 242 -13.61 16.21 -21.07
C LYS A 242 -14.49 17.29 -20.45
N GLY A 243 -15.78 16.99 -20.30
CA GLY A 243 -16.74 17.86 -19.63
C GLY A 243 -16.69 17.76 -18.10
N SER A 244 -17.40 18.67 -17.41
CA SER A 244 -17.46 18.74 -15.94
C SER A 244 -17.97 17.45 -15.29
N LEU A 245 -18.86 16.69 -15.96
CA LEU A 245 -19.35 15.40 -15.45
C LEU A 245 -18.26 14.32 -15.39
N ALA A 246 -17.26 14.37 -16.27
CA ALA A 246 -16.17 13.39 -16.28
C ALA A 246 -15.28 13.50 -15.03
N ILE A 247 -15.21 14.69 -14.41
CA ILE A 247 -14.42 14.94 -13.20
C ILE A 247 -14.91 14.03 -12.04
N PRO A 248 -16.15 14.15 -11.54
CA PRO A 248 -16.63 13.31 -10.44
C PRO A 248 -16.95 11.87 -10.85
N GLN A 249 -17.36 11.61 -12.09
CA GLN A 249 -17.82 10.27 -12.48
C GLN A 249 -16.69 9.32 -12.88
N THR A 250 -15.54 9.85 -13.29
CA THR A 250 -14.46 9.02 -13.86
C THR A 250 -13.09 9.37 -13.32
N ILE A 251 -12.73 10.66 -13.30
CA ILE A 251 -11.37 11.08 -12.96
C ILE A 251 -11.11 10.99 -11.46
N LEU A 252 -12.00 11.51 -10.61
CA LEU A 252 -11.86 11.42 -9.16
C LEU A 252 -11.89 9.97 -8.63
N PRO A 253 -12.80 9.08 -9.08
CA PRO A 253 -12.75 7.66 -8.71
C PRO A 253 -11.46 6.96 -9.17
N PHE A 254 -10.89 7.35 -10.32
CA PHE A 254 -9.60 6.84 -10.76
C PHE A 254 -8.48 7.34 -9.85
N LEU A 255 -8.46 8.64 -9.54
CA LEU A 255 -7.48 9.27 -8.64
C LEU A 255 -7.47 8.58 -7.27
N GLU A 256 -8.62 8.39 -6.66
CA GLU A 256 -8.74 7.73 -5.35
C GLU A 256 -8.18 6.31 -5.39
N LYS A 257 -8.50 5.54 -6.44
CA LYS A 257 -8.01 4.17 -6.59
C LYS A 257 -6.52 4.08 -6.89
N ILE A 258 -5.95 4.98 -7.70
CA ILE A 258 -4.52 4.94 -8.05
C ILE A 258 -3.64 5.39 -6.88
N LEU A 259 -4.13 6.30 -6.04
CA LEU A 259 -3.41 6.77 -4.85
C LEU A 259 -3.56 5.83 -3.64
N SER A 260 -4.31 4.74 -3.75
CA SER A 260 -4.38 3.75 -2.67
C SER A 260 -3.02 3.08 -2.47
N ILE A 261 -2.67 2.80 -1.21
CA ILE A 261 -1.38 2.16 -0.85
C ILE A 261 -1.17 0.86 -1.64
N ASN A 262 -2.21 0.05 -1.78
CA ASN A 262 -2.14 -1.22 -2.52
C ASN A 262 -1.88 -1.01 -4.01
N SER A 263 -2.51 -0.01 -4.64
CA SER A 263 -2.28 0.31 -6.05
C SER A 263 -0.87 0.85 -6.27
N LEU A 264 -0.41 1.77 -5.42
CA LEU A 264 0.95 2.32 -5.50
C LEU A 264 2.00 1.20 -5.37
N GLU A 265 1.87 0.31 -4.39
CA GLU A 265 2.80 -0.81 -4.21
C GLU A 265 2.75 -1.82 -5.37
N LYS A 266 1.56 -2.13 -5.88
CA LYS A 266 1.42 -2.98 -7.08
C LYS A 266 2.19 -2.41 -8.27
N TYR A 267 1.98 -1.14 -8.61
CA TYR A 267 2.61 -0.55 -9.80
C TYR A 267 4.10 -0.31 -9.61
N LYS A 268 4.54 0.03 -8.39
CA LYS A 268 5.97 0.05 -8.05
C LYS A 268 6.62 -1.31 -8.34
N ARG A 269 6.03 -2.42 -7.88
CA ARG A 269 6.55 -3.78 -8.13
C ARG A 269 6.56 -4.15 -9.60
N GLU A 270 5.50 -3.79 -10.33
CA GLU A 270 5.41 -4.02 -11.78
C GLU A 270 6.53 -3.28 -12.54
N ILE A 271 6.73 -1.99 -12.25
CA ILE A 271 7.81 -1.18 -12.84
C ILE A 271 9.18 -1.75 -12.48
N MET A 272 9.39 -2.21 -11.25
CA MET A 272 10.65 -2.84 -10.84
C MET A 272 10.92 -4.13 -11.61
N SER A 273 9.88 -4.95 -11.83
CA SER A 273 10.00 -6.25 -12.52
C SER A 273 10.26 -6.10 -14.01
N ASN A 274 9.61 -5.12 -14.66
CA ASN A 274 9.78 -4.87 -16.09
C ASN A 274 11.17 -4.30 -16.46
N ASN A 275 11.91 -3.75 -15.49
CA ASN A 275 13.25 -3.20 -15.68
C ASN A 275 14.38 -4.22 -15.37
N LEU A 276 14.05 -5.49 -15.10
CA LEU A 276 15.01 -6.58 -14.84
C LEU A 276 15.20 -7.51 -16.06
N ILE A 277 14.72 -7.11 -17.24
CA ILE A 277 14.87 -7.81 -18.52
C ILE A 277 15.78 -6.97 -19.43
#